data_AF-A0A2X4XB36-F1
#
_entry.id   AF-A0A2X4XB36-F1
#
_cell.length_a   1.000
_cell.length_b   1.000
_cell.length_c   1.000
_cell.angle_alpha   90.00
_cell.angle_beta   90.00
_cell.angle_gamma   90.00
#
_symmetry.space_group_name_H-M   'P 1'
#
loop_
_entity.id
_entity.type
_entity.pdbx_description
1 polymer ?
#
loop_
_entity_poly.entity_id
_entity_poly.type
_entity_poly.pdbx_seq_one_letter_code
_entity_poly.pdbx_strand_id
1 'polypeptide(L)'
;MAWLDLRFLWWLSPIVFSLILSPIVSALSSRATLGIKSKRAKLFLIPEEYSPPRELLATEEYLQLNRERALANGFMHAVVNPSFNALATALATARHHLRGAIERNREERVTEALQLGPEKLVKGKRLELLSDPVALSRLHQRVWLLPEGKAWRECYQQLPHNEQAHPVGRR
;
A
#
# COMPACT_ATOMS: atom_id res chain seq x y z
N MET A 1 -25.27 66.87 15.48
CA MET A 1 -24.74 66.35 16.75
C MET A 1 -25.52 65.07 17.10
N ALA A 2 -25.10 63.92 16.60
CA ALA A 2 -25.77 62.66 16.93
C ALA A 2 -25.35 62.26 18.35
N TRP A 3 -26.22 62.49 19.33
CA TRP A 3 -26.08 61.92 20.67
C TRP A 3 -26.31 60.40 20.57
N LEU A 4 -25.29 59.61 20.91
CA LEU A 4 -25.39 58.15 20.99
C LEU A 4 -26.18 57.78 22.26
N ASP A 5 -27.34 57.14 22.10
CA ASP A 5 -28.10 56.58 23.22
C ASP A 5 -27.33 55.40 23.82
N LEU A 6 -26.99 55.48 25.10
CA LEU A 6 -26.24 54.45 25.83
C LEU A 6 -26.96 53.10 25.84
N ARG A 7 -28.29 53.09 25.67
CA ARG A 7 -29.10 51.87 25.52
C ARG A 7 -28.74 51.06 24.28
N PHE A 8 -28.34 51.72 23.19
CA PHE A 8 -27.92 51.06 21.95
C PHE A 8 -26.62 50.27 22.12
N LEU A 9 -25.69 50.77 22.95
CA LEU A 9 -24.43 50.11 23.24
C LEU A 9 -24.66 48.78 23.98
N TRP A 10 -25.56 48.76 24.96
CA TRP A 10 -25.95 47.53 25.66
C TRP A 10 -26.62 46.51 24.73
N TRP A 11 -27.41 46.97 23.76
CA TRP A 11 -28.01 46.11 22.74
C TRP A 11 -26.97 45.52 21.77
N LEU A 12 -25.95 46.29 21.39
CA LEU A 12 -24.86 45.86 20.48
C LEU A 12 -23.75 45.05 21.17
N SER A 13 -23.62 45.19 22.49
CA SER A 13 -22.55 44.60 23.31
C SER A 13 -22.31 43.10 23.05
N PRO A 14 -23.32 42.21 22.96
CA PRO A 14 -23.09 40.79 22.72
C PRO A 14 -22.37 40.50 21.39
N ILE A 15 -22.66 41.30 20.35
CA ILE A 15 -22.08 41.13 19.01
C ILE A 15 -20.61 41.55 19.03
N VAL A 16 -20.32 42.75 19.55
CA VAL A 16 -18.95 43.29 19.61
C VAL A 16 -18.07 42.46 20.54
N PHE A 17 -18.61 42.02 21.68
CA PHE A 17 -17.89 41.13 22.59
C PHE A 17 -17.51 39.81 21.91
N SER A 18 -18.43 39.20 21.17
CA SER A 18 -18.17 37.97 20.41
C SER A 18 -17.09 38.16 19.33
N LEU A 19 -17.11 39.30 18.63
CA LEU A 19 -16.11 39.64 17.62
C LEU A 19 -14.71 39.82 18.22
N ILE A 20 -14.60 40.45 19.39
CA ILE A 20 -13.31 40.63 20.09
C ILE A 20 -12.80 39.31 20.64
N LEU A 21 -13.68 38.46 21.17
CA LEU A 21 -13.30 37.18 21.75
C LEU A 21 -12.89 36.13 20.70
N SER A 22 -13.45 36.23 19.49
CA SER A 22 -13.19 35.31 18.37
C SER A 22 -11.70 35.06 18.07
N PRO A 23 -10.85 36.08 17.81
CA PRO A 23 -9.42 35.85 17.54
C PRO A 23 -8.67 35.25 18.73
N ILE A 24 -9.06 35.57 19.97
CA ILE A 24 -8.44 35.02 21.19
C ILE A 24 -8.76 33.53 21.31
N VAL A 25 -10.03 33.15 21.15
CA VAL A 25 -10.47 31.76 21.20
C VAL A 25 -9.81 30.96 20.07
N SER A 26 -9.77 31.52 18.86
CA SER A 26 -9.10 30.89 17.71
C SER A 26 -7.60 30.68 17.96
N ALA A 27 -6.90 31.68 18.49
CA ALA A 27 -5.49 31.58 18.84
C ALA A 27 -5.24 30.57 19.96
N LEU A 28 -6.15 30.40 20.93
CA LEU A 28 -6.03 29.40 21.97
C LEU A 28 -6.34 27.99 21.43
N SER A 29 -7.46 27.79 20.74
CA SER A 29 -7.88 26.47 20.24
C SER A 29 -6.97 25.91 19.15
N SER A 30 -6.29 26.76 18.39
CA SER A 30 -5.32 26.34 17.36
C SER A 30 -3.98 25.85 17.94
N ARG A 31 -3.72 26.04 19.23
CA ARG A 31 -2.44 25.61 19.84
C ARG A 31 -2.39 24.09 19.98
N ALA A 32 -1.40 23.49 19.33
CA ALA A 32 -1.10 22.07 19.45
C ALA A 32 -0.89 21.61 20.91
N THR A 33 -0.36 22.47 21.78
CA THR A 33 -0.17 22.13 23.20
C THR A 33 -1.48 21.83 23.93
N LEU A 34 -2.54 22.59 23.67
CA LEU A 34 -3.87 22.35 24.23
C LEU A 34 -4.47 21.08 23.60
N GLY A 35 -4.34 20.89 22.29
CA GLY A 35 -4.77 19.67 21.62
C GLY A 35 -4.11 18.40 22.19
N ILE A 36 -2.79 18.43 22.40
CA ILE A 36 -2.06 17.30 23.00
C ILE A 36 -2.51 17.05 24.44
N LYS A 37 -2.77 18.10 25.24
CA LYS A 37 -3.30 17.94 26.61
C LYS A 37 -4.69 17.32 26.59
N SER A 38 -5.58 17.79 25.72
CA SER A 38 -6.92 17.22 25.52
C SER A 38 -6.85 15.74 25.11
N LYS A 39 -5.96 15.39 24.18
CA LYS A 39 -5.69 14.00 23.79
C LYS A 39 -5.22 13.16 24.97
N ARG A 40 -4.27 13.64 25.80
CA ARG A 40 -3.83 12.92 27.02
C ARG A 40 -4.95 12.74 28.03
N ALA A 41 -5.85 13.72 28.12
CA ALA A 41 -7.06 13.64 28.93
C ALA A 41 -8.17 12.79 28.30
N LYS A 42 -7.92 12.16 27.14
CA LYS A 42 -8.88 11.35 26.37
C LYS A 42 -10.11 12.13 25.88
N LEU A 43 -10.01 13.46 25.81
CA LEU A 43 -11.02 14.30 25.19
C LEU A 43 -10.89 14.21 23.67
N PHE A 44 -12.02 14.05 22.97
CA PHE A 44 -12.09 13.91 21.51
C PHE A 44 -11.42 12.66 20.92
N LEU A 45 -11.18 11.63 21.72
CA LEU A 45 -10.72 10.32 21.24
C LEU A 45 -11.87 9.32 21.26
N ILE A 46 -11.90 8.42 20.27
CA ILE A 46 -12.72 7.22 20.31
C ILE A 46 -12.08 6.15 21.21
N PRO A 47 -12.85 5.17 21.73
CA PRO A 47 -12.33 4.07 22.55
C PRO A 47 -11.10 3.36 21.95
N GLU A 48 -11.12 3.13 20.64
CA GLU A 48 -10.09 2.42 19.89
C GLU A 48 -8.76 3.16 19.85
N GLU A 49 -8.76 4.48 20.01
CA GLU A 49 -7.55 5.31 19.99
C GLU A 49 -6.79 5.33 21.32
N TYR A 50 -7.49 5.12 22.45
CA TYR A 50 -6.85 5.09 23.78
C TYR A 50 -6.86 3.71 24.44
N SER A 51 -7.69 2.79 23.96
CA SER A 51 -7.82 1.41 24.42
C SER A 51 -8.14 0.51 23.23
N PRO A 52 -7.19 0.34 22.28
CA PRO A 52 -7.43 -0.44 21.07
C PRO A 52 -7.85 -1.87 21.43
N PRO A 53 -8.90 -2.41 20.80
CA PRO A 53 -9.32 -3.78 21.01
C PRO A 53 -8.26 -4.74 20.45
N ARG A 54 -8.34 -6.01 20.87
CA ARG A 54 -7.34 -7.04 20.55
C ARG A 54 -7.15 -7.20 19.04
N GLU A 55 -8.19 -7.02 18.26
CA GLU A 55 -8.19 -7.14 16.81
C GLU A 55 -7.28 -6.09 16.15
N LEU A 56 -7.29 -4.84 16.64
CA LEU A 56 -6.42 -3.78 16.11
C LEU A 56 -4.96 -4.03 16.47
N LEU A 57 -4.70 -4.45 17.71
CA LEU A 57 -3.35 -4.81 18.16
C LEU A 57 -2.80 -6.00 17.37
N ALA A 58 -3.61 -7.04 17.18
CA ALA A 58 -3.23 -8.20 16.37
C ALA A 58 -2.98 -7.80 14.91
N THR A 59 -3.80 -6.91 14.34
CA THR A 59 -3.60 -6.41 12.98
C THR A 59 -2.29 -5.65 12.85
N GLU A 60 -1.92 -4.83 13.84
CA GLU A 60 -0.63 -4.14 13.87
C GLU A 60 0.54 -5.12 14.00
N GLU A 61 0.43 -6.14 14.85
CA GLU A 61 1.42 -7.21 14.98
C GLU A 61 1.60 -7.98 13.65
N TYR A 62 0.50 -8.41 13.01
CA TYR A 62 0.56 -9.07 11.71
C TYR A 62 1.13 -8.15 10.62
N LEU A 63 0.85 -6.85 10.67
CA LEU A 63 1.41 -5.89 9.74
C LEU A 63 2.93 -5.77 9.92
N GLN A 64 3.42 -5.72 11.16
CA GLN A 64 4.86 -5.71 11.44
C GLN A 64 5.50 -7.01 10.95
N LEU A 65 4.93 -8.17 11.28
CA LEU A 65 5.40 -9.47 10.81
C LEU A 65 5.43 -9.57 9.28
N ASN A 66 4.40 -9.07 8.59
CA ASN A 66 4.37 -9.07 7.12
C ASN A 66 5.43 -8.14 6.51
N ARG A 67 5.76 -7.02 7.17
CA ARG A 67 6.84 -6.12 6.74
C ARG A 67 8.20 -6.77 6.91
N GLU A 68 8.43 -7.43 8.04
CA GLU A 68 9.66 -8.19 8.28
C GLU A 68 9.84 -9.33 7.28
N ARG A 69 8.73 -10.00 6.92
CA ARG A 69 8.66 -11.07 5.93
C ARG A 69 8.44 -10.58 4.50
N ALA A 70 8.63 -9.30 4.22
CA ALA A 70 8.42 -8.77 2.88
C ALA A 70 9.35 -9.45 1.87
N LEU A 71 8.76 -9.90 0.75
CA LEU A 71 9.48 -10.46 -0.39
C LEU A 71 10.10 -9.32 -1.20
N ALA A 72 11.34 -8.97 -0.88
CA ALA A 72 12.16 -8.16 -1.77
C ALA A 72 12.24 -8.85 -3.14
N ASN A 73 12.14 -8.08 -4.23
CA ASN A 73 12.14 -8.61 -5.60
C ASN A 73 11.02 -9.63 -5.90
N GLY A 74 9.84 -9.48 -5.30
CA GLY A 74 8.70 -10.41 -5.43
C GLY A 74 8.31 -10.82 -6.86
N PHE A 75 8.56 -9.97 -7.87
CA PHE A 75 8.39 -10.35 -9.28
C PHE A 75 9.28 -11.52 -9.69
N MET A 76 10.56 -11.50 -9.30
CA MET A 76 11.51 -12.56 -9.63
C MET A 76 11.15 -13.86 -8.92
N HIS A 77 10.69 -13.78 -7.67
CA HIS A 77 10.10 -14.93 -6.96
C HIS A 77 8.91 -15.51 -7.73
N ALA A 78 7.97 -14.66 -8.15
CA ALA A 78 6.78 -15.09 -8.88
C ALA A 78 7.09 -15.69 -10.27
N VAL A 79 8.18 -15.28 -10.93
CA VAL A 79 8.58 -15.80 -12.24
C VAL A 79 9.42 -17.07 -12.13
N VAL A 80 10.36 -17.16 -11.18
CA VAL A 80 11.36 -18.24 -11.17
C VAL A 80 11.01 -19.35 -10.18
N ASN A 81 10.51 -19.00 -8.98
CA ASN A 81 10.23 -19.98 -7.94
C ASN A 81 8.88 -20.67 -8.18
N PRO A 82 8.84 -22.02 -8.30
CA PRO A 82 7.59 -22.74 -8.60
C PRO A 82 6.48 -22.53 -7.57
N SER A 83 6.81 -22.44 -6.28
CA SER A 83 5.80 -22.29 -5.22
C SER A 83 5.19 -20.89 -5.23
N PHE A 84 6.02 -19.85 -5.40
CA PHE A 84 5.53 -18.48 -5.53
C PHE A 84 4.81 -18.24 -6.86
N ASN A 85 5.24 -18.89 -7.95
CA ASN A 85 4.53 -18.84 -9.23
C ASN A 85 3.12 -19.42 -9.08
N ALA A 86 3.01 -20.62 -8.52
CA ALA A 86 1.72 -21.26 -8.26
C ALA A 86 0.81 -20.39 -7.38
N LEU A 87 1.35 -19.82 -6.30
CA LEU A 87 0.61 -18.91 -5.42
C LEU A 87 0.16 -17.63 -6.14
N ALA A 88 1.07 -16.97 -6.86
CA ALA A 88 0.78 -15.74 -7.58
C ALA A 88 -0.27 -15.95 -8.68
N THR A 89 -0.15 -17.05 -9.44
CA THR A 89 -1.12 -17.42 -10.47
C THR A 89 -2.47 -17.81 -9.87
N ALA A 90 -2.51 -18.47 -8.71
CA ALA A 90 -3.76 -18.84 -8.04
C ALA A 90 -4.49 -17.65 -7.41
N LEU A 91 -3.75 -16.68 -6.86
CA LEU A 91 -4.32 -15.49 -6.23
C LEU A 91 -4.72 -14.40 -7.24
N ALA A 92 -4.13 -14.41 -8.44
CA ALA A 92 -4.49 -13.46 -9.48
C ALA A 92 -5.92 -13.70 -9.98
N THR A 93 -6.75 -12.65 -9.95
CA THR A 93 -8.12 -12.70 -10.47
C THR A 93 -8.08 -12.74 -12.00
N ALA A 94 -8.20 -13.94 -12.56
CA ALA A 94 -8.14 -14.12 -13.99
C ALA A 94 -9.44 -13.66 -14.67
N ARG A 95 -9.40 -12.51 -15.36
CA ARG A 95 -10.46 -12.14 -16.32
C ARG A 95 -10.20 -12.87 -17.63
N HIS A 96 -10.62 -14.14 -17.67
CA HIS A 96 -10.44 -15.01 -18.84
C HIS A 96 -11.37 -14.60 -19.99
N HIS A 97 -10.98 -13.56 -20.73
CA HIS A 97 -11.65 -13.25 -21.99
C HIS A 97 -11.00 -14.06 -23.11
N LEU A 98 -11.76 -14.99 -23.70
CA LEU A 98 -11.36 -15.88 -24.80
C LEU A 98 -11.15 -15.19 -26.17
N ARG A 99 -10.86 -13.88 -26.18
CA ARG A 99 -10.66 -13.13 -27.43
C ARG A 99 -9.24 -13.36 -27.95
N GLY A 100 -9.12 -13.75 -29.22
CA GLY A 100 -7.81 -13.99 -29.85
C GLY A 100 -6.84 -12.80 -29.80
N ALA A 101 -7.35 -11.56 -29.76
CA ALA A 101 -6.51 -10.37 -29.59
C ALA A 101 -5.81 -10.32 -28.22
N ILE A 102 -6.48 -10.76 -27.15
CA ILE A 102 -5.91 -10.80 -25.79
C ILE A 102 -4.83 -11.87 -25.72
N GLU A 103 -5.08 -13.00 -26.37
CA GLU A 103 -4.13 -14.11 -26.43
C GLU A 103 -2.85 -13.73 -27.20
N ARG A 104 -2.97 -13.03 -28.33
CA ARG A 104 -1.81 -12.47 -29.04
C ARG A 104 -1.01 -11.50 -28.18
N ASN A 105 -1.68 -10.56 -27.51
CA ASN A 105 -1.01 -9.61 -26.62
C ASN A 105 -0.28 -10.30 -25.47
N ARG A 106 -0.83 -11.39 -24.91
CA ARG A 106 -0.16 -12.19 -23.87
C ARG A 106 1.12 -12.80 -24.42
N GLU A 107 1.03 -13.41 -25.59
CA GLU A 107 2.16 -14.08 -26.22
C GLU A 107 3.28 -13.11 -26.57
N GLU A 108 2.93 -11.94 -27.11
CA GLU A 108 3.87 -10.85 -27.39
C GLU A 108 4.56 -10.37 -26.11
N ARG A 109 3.82 -10.13 -25.02
CA ARG A 109 4.38 -9.68 -23.74
C ARG A 109 5.36 -10.67 -23.14
N VAL A 110 5.02 -11.96 -23.16
CA VAL A 110 5.90 -13.01 -22.62
C VAL A 110 7.16 -13.13 -23.49
N THR A 111 7.02 -13.03 -24.82
CA THR A 111 8.16 -13.08 -25.75
C THR A 111 9.09 -11.87 -25.56
N GLU A 112 8.51 -10.66 -25.50
CA GLU A 112 9.24 -9.41 -25.23
C GLU A 112 9.99 -9.50 -23.90
N ALA A 113 9.33 -9.98 -22.83
CA ALA A 113 9.97 -10.13 -21.53
C ALA A 113 11.15 -11.10 -21.58
N LEU A 114 10.98 -12.26 -22.23
CA LEU A 114 12.05 -13.26 -22.34
C LEU A 114 13.26 -12.72 -23.11
N GLN A 115 13.04 -11.98 -24.20
CA GLN A 115 14.10 -11.38 -25.02
C GLN A 115 14.85 -10.24 -24.31
N LEU A 116 14.13 -9.38 -23.58
CA LEU A 116 14.74 -8.27 -22.85
C LEU A 116 15.56 -8.73 -21.64
N GLY A 117 15.11 -9.80 -20.99
CA GLY A 117 15.71 -10.33 -19.75
C GLY A 117 15.26 -9.60 -18.48
N PRO A 118 15.62 -10.13 -17.30
CA PRO A 118 15.08 -9.68 -16.02
C PRO A 118 15.48 -8.25 -15.64
N GLU A 119 16.69 -7.82 -15.97
CA GLU A 119 17.25 -6.53 -15.56
C GLU A 119 16.67 -5.35 -16.35
N LYS A 120 16.47 -5.52 -17.67
CA LYS A 120 15.99 -4.47 -18.57
C LYS A 120 14.47 -4.28 -18.54
N LEU A 121 13.75 -5.19 -17.88
CA LEU A 121 12.29 -5.14 -17.82
C LEU A 121 11.81 -4.05 -16.86
N VAL A 122 11.19 -3.00 -17.40
CA VAL A 122 10.67 -1.86 -16.64
C VAL A 122 9.51 -2.27 -15.71
N LYS A 123 9.36 -1.56 -14.58
CA LYS A 123 8.32 -1.80 -13.56
C LYS A 123 6.90 -1.94 -14.14
N GLY A 124 6.53 -1.13 -15.15
CA GLY A 124 5.22 -1.21 -15.79
C GLY A 124 4.97 -2.57 -16.46
N LYS A 125 5.93 -3.06 -17.25
CA LYS A 125 5.86 -4.37 -17.91
C LYS A 125 5.84 -5.53 -16.91
N ARG A 126 6.60 -5.42 -15.80
CA ARG A 126 6.55 -6.39 -14.70
C ARG A 126 5.14 -6.47 -14.10
N LEU A 127 4.49 -5.32 -13.88
CA LEU A 127 3.14 -5.27 -13.35
C LEU A 127 2.10 -5.83 -14.33
N GLU A 128 2.25 -5.56 -15.63
CA GLU A 128 1.39 -6.15 -16.67
C GLU A 128 1.45 -7.69 -16.68
N LEU A 129 2.64 -8.27 -16.50
CA LEU A 129 2.81 -9.72 -16.40
C LEU A 129 2.23 -10.28 -15.09
N LEU A 130 2.44 -9.61 -13.96
CA LEU A 130 1.87 -10.03 -12.66
C LEU A 130 0.34 -9.95 -12.64
N SER A 131 -0.23 -9.01 -13.40
CA SER A 131 -1.68 -8.83 -13.48
C SER A 131 -2.37 -9.92 -14.30
N ASP A 132 -1.61 -10.70 -15.08
CA ASP A 132 -2.16 -11.76 -15.93
C ASP A 132 -1.61 -13.15 -15.51
N PRO A 133 -2.43 -13.98 -14.85
CA PRO A 133 -1.99 -15.29 -14.36
C PRO A 133 -1.50 -16.22 -15.47
N VAL A 134 -2.06 -16.10 -16.68
CA VAL A 134 -1.69 -16.95 -17.82
C VAL A 134 -0.37 -16.50 -18.43
N ALA A 135 -0.13 -15.18 -18.52
CA ALA A 135 1.15 -14.67 -18.98
C ALA A 135 2.27 -15.02 -17.98
N LEU A 136 2.00 -14.87 -16.68
CA LEU A 136 2.96 -15.18 -15.63
C LEU A 136 3.35 -16.66 -15.60
N SER A 137 2.38 -17.58 -15.71
CA SER A 137 2.67 -19.02 -15.73
C SER A 137 3.44 -19.46 -16.97
N ARG A 138 3.13 -18.89 -18.14
CA ARG A 138 3.88 -19.14 -19.39
C ARG A 138 5.28 -18.60 -19.33
N LEU A 139 5.48 -17.41 -18.75
CA LEU A 139 6.81 -16.86 -18.56
C LEU A 139 7.64 -17.78 -17.66
N HIS A 140 7.08 -18.25 -16.54
CA HIS A 140 7.73 -19.24 -15.69
C HIS A 140 8.13 -20.50 -16.46
N GLN A 141 7.20 -21.09 -17.21
CA GLN A 141 7.47 -22.28 -18.01
C GLN A 141 8.59 -22.05 -19.03
N ARG A 142 8.59 -20.92 -19.74
CA ARG A 142 9.63 -20.55 -20.71
C ARG A 142 10.99 -20.33 -20.07
N VAL A 143 11.04 -19.72 -18.89
CA VAL A 143 12.29 -19.53 -18.14
C VAL A 143 12.94 -20.87 -17.76
N TRP A 144 12.15 -21.92 -17.53
CA TRP A 144 12.68 -23.24 -17.19
C TRP A 144 13.01 -24.10 -18.41
N LEU A 145 12.23 -24.01 -19.48
CA LEU A 145 12.38 -24.84 -20.68
C LEU A 145 13.36 -24.28 -21.72
N LEU A 146 13.45 -22.97 -21.86
CA LEU A 146 14.21 -22.32 -22.93
C LEU A 146 15.61 -21.86 -22.47
N PRO A 147 16.61 -21.85 -23.36
CA PRO A 147 17.97 -21.43 -23.02
C PRO A 147 18.06 -19.96 -22.60
N GLU A 148 17.22 -19.08 -23.16
CA GLU A 148 17.12 -17.66 -22.80
C GLU A 148 16.71 -17.46 -21.32
N GLY A 149 16.03 -18.46 -20.76
CA GLY A 149 15.67 -18.52 -19.34
C GLY A 149 16.85 -18.70 -18.38
N LYS A 150 18.05 -19.05 -18.89
CA LYS A 150 19.26 -19.17 -18.07
C LYS A 150 19.60 -17.86 -17.34
N ALA A 151 19.53 -16.72 -18.04
CA ALA A 151 19.80 -15.41 -17.47
C ALA A 151 18.83 -15.06 -16.31
N TRP A 152 17.57 -15.48 -16.41
CA TRP A 152 16.57 -15.31 -15.36
C TRP A 152 16.89 -16.10 -14.10
N ARG A 153 17.32 -17.35 -14.27
CA ARG A 153 17.70 -18.25 -13.17
C ARG A 153 18.98 -17.79 -12.47
N GLU A 154 19.99 -17.38 -13.25
CA GLU A 154 21.25 -16.85 -12.71
C GLU A 154 21.03 -15.53 -11.96
N CYS A 155 20.26 -14.61 -12.53
CA CYS A 155 19.88 -13.36 -11.86
C CYS A 155 19.14 -13.68 -10.55
N TYR A 156 18.19 -14.62 -10.56
CA TYR A 156 17.46 -15.00 -9.36
C TYR A 156 18.36 -15.57 -8.26
N GLN A 157 19.36 -16.40 -8.60
CA GLN A 157 20.31 -16.95 -7.62
C GLN A 157 21.15 -15.89 -6.92
N GLN A 158 21.40 -14.75 -7.58
CA GLN A 158 22.20 -13.65 -7.04
C GLN A 158 21.40 -12.69 -6.16
N LEU A 159 20.06 -12.76 -6.19
CA LEU A 159 19.22 -11.85 -5.41
C LEU A 159 19.31 -12.16 -3.91
N PRO A 160 19.25 -11.12 -3.05
CA PRO A 160 19.13 -11.35 -1.62
C PRO A 160 17.78 -11.97 -1.30
N HIS A 161 17.80 -13.11 -0.60
CA HIS A 161 16.61 -13.82 -0.16
C HIS A 161 16.35 -13.51 1.30
N ASN A 162 15.10 -13.14 1.61
CA ASN A 162 14.66 -13.02 2.99
C ASN A 162 14.24 -14.41 3.49
N GLU A 163 15.07 -15.05 4.32
CA GLU A 163 14.80 -16.38 4.85
C GLU A 163 13.49 -16.44 5.66
N GLN A 164 13.13 -15.34 6.33
CA GLN A 164 11.90 -15.23 7.13
C GLN A 164 10.64 -15.16 6.25
N ALA A 165 10.77 -14.76 4.99
CA ALA A 165 9.66 -14.67 4.04
C ALA A 165 9.21 -16.04 3.52
N HIS A 166 10.05 -17.05 3.65
CA HIS A 166 9.68 -18.42 3.33
C HIS A 166 8.98 -19.05 4.54
N PRO A 167 7.86 -19.75 4.36
CA PRO A 167 7.27 -20.51 5.46
C PRO A 167 8.30 -21.56 5.88
N VAL A 168 8.93 -21.35 7.04
CA VAL A 168 9.67 -22.41 7.73
C VAL A 168 8.65 -23.52 7.96
N GLY A 169 8.77 -24.60 7.19
CA GLY A 169 7.91 -25.75 7.35
C GLY A 169 8.06 -26.26 8.77
N ARG A 170 7.16 -25.87 9.66
CA ARG A 170 6.92 -26.60 10.90
C ARG A 170 6.30 -27.92 10.47
N ARG A 171 7.15 -28.92 10.30
CA ARG A 171 6.74 -30.33 10.36
C ARG A 171 6.15 -30.61 11.74
#